data_AF-A0A953Q081-F1
#
_entry.id   AF-A0A953Q081-F1
#
_cell.length_a   1.000
_cell.length_b   1.000
_cell.length_c   1.000
_cell.angle_alpha   90.00
_cell.angle_beta   90.00
_cell.angle_gamma   90.00
#
_symmetry.space_group_name_H-M   'P 1'
#
loop_
_entity.id
_entity.type
_entity.pdbx_description
1 polymer ?
#
loop_
_entity_poly.entity_id
_entity_poly.type
_entity_poly.pdbx_seq_one_letter_code
_entity_poly.pdbx_strand_id
1 'polypeptide(L)'
;MPSSQAPGVHVVHLEQGRSAVLLVPDLKGEGEILYQNELLDAAEAAAWSPSGRSIAIMRTRAPRHEFTRAGEPEVAILDVAGGEFFPLCEPGDARGRPRWVDQRTLEVGDGPTGRRFEFSIPV
;
A
#
# COMPACT_ATOMS: atom_id res chain seq x y z
N MET A 1 21.03 -3.24 -16.91
CA MET A 1 20.66 -3.93 -15.66
C MET A 1 19.16 -4.22 -15.75
N PRO A 2 18.66 -5.43 -15.49
CA PRO A 2 17.24 -5.68 -15.70
C PRO A 2 16.45 -4.98 -14.59
N SER A 3 15.69 -3.96 -14.99
CA SER A 3 14.58 -3.39 -14.25
C SER A 3 13.43 -4.40 -14.25
N SER A 4 13.49 -5.39 -13.37
CA SER A 4 12.37 -6.31 -13.21
C SER A 4 11.38 -5.67 -12.24
N GLN A 5 10.44 -4.88 -12.76
CA GLN A 5 9.22 -4.55 -12.01
C GLN A 5 8.46 -5.86 -11.82
N ALA A 6 8.58 -6.47 -10.64
CA ALA A 6 7.72 -7.58 -10.28
C ALA A 6 6.29 -7.04 -10.09
N PRO A 7 5.28 -7.56 -10.81
CA PRO A 7 3.91 -7.14 -10.59
C PRO A 7 3.47 -7.52 -9.17
N GLY A 8 2.90 -6.55 -8.45
CA GLY A 8 2.22 -6.77 -7.18
C GLY A 8 0.70 -6.86 -7.38
N VAL A 9 0.06 -7.79 -6.70
CA VAL A 9 -1.40 -7.93 -6.67
C VAL A 9 -1.90 -7.56 -5.28
N HIS A 10 -2.77 -6.54 -5.19
CA HIS A 10 -3.53 -6.28 -3.98
C HIS A 10 -4.85 -7.05 -4.05
N VAL A 11 -5.05 -7.99 -3.12
CA VAL A 11 -6.23 -8.84 -3.03
C VAL A 11 -7.06 -8.39 -1.84
N VAL A 12 -8.35 -8.14 -2.06
CA VAL A 12 -9.33 -7.84 -1.02
C VAL A 12 -10.41 -8.91 -1.04
N HIS A 13 -10.52 -9.69 0.03
CA HIS A 13 -11.53 -10.74 0.21
C HIS A 13 -12.67 -10.23 1.08
N LEU A 14 -13.69 -9.63 0.45
CA LEU A 14 -14.80 -8.96 1.14
C LEU A 14 -15.55 -9.87 2.14
N GLU A 15 -15.86 -11.11 1.77
CA GLU A 15 -16.61 -12.03 2.65
C GLU A 15 -15.82 -12.45 3.91
N GLN A 16 -14.50 -12.59 3.80
CA GLN A 16 -13.64 -12.94 4.93
C GLN A 16 -13.14 -11.71 5.70
N GLY A 17 -13.35 -10.50 5.16
CA GLY A 17 -12.84 -9.27 5.74
C GLY A 17 -11.30 -9.20 5.76
N ARG A 18 -10.64 -9.79 4.77
CA ARG A 18 -9.17 -9.94 4.72
C ARG A 18 -8.58 -9.26 3.49
N SER A 19 -7.37 -8.76 3.61
CA SER A 19 -6.60 -8.22 2.49
C SER A 19 -5.19 -8.81 2.46
N ALA A 20 -4.60 -8.88 1.28
CA ALA A 20 -3.21 -9.30 1.10
C ALA A 20 -2.54 -8.56 -0.06
N VAL A 21 -1.24 -8.32 0.04
CA VAL A 21 -0.40 -7.89 -1.08
C VAL A 21 0.54 -9.03 -1.43
N LEU A 22 0.43 -9.50 -2.66
CA LEU A 22 1.25 -10.55 -3.24
C LEU A 22 2.26 -9.93 -4.18
N LEU A 23 3.53 -10.30 -4.07
CA LEU A 23 4.53 -10.09 -5.10
C LEU A 23 4.52 -11.28 -6.06
N VAL A 24 4.66 -11.06 -7.36
CA VAL A 24 4.91 -12.15 -8.31
C VAL A 24 6.27 -11.92 -8.98
N PRO A 25 7.38 -12.37 -8.37
CA PRO A 25 8.69 -12.29 -9.00
C PRO A 25 8.72 -13.05 -10.32
N ASP A 26 9.39 -12.47 -11.32
CA ASP A 26 9.72 -13.09 -12.62
C ASP A 26 8.56 -13.66 -13.46
N LEU A 27 7.29 -13.45 -13.07
CA LEU A 27 6.10 -13.99 -13.74
C LEU A 27 6.08 -15.53 -13.86
N LYS A 28 6.89 -16.25 -13.07
CA LYS A 28 7.09 -17.71 -13.19
C LYS A 28 6.17 -18.57 -12.31
N GLY A 29 5.17 -17.96 -11.68
CA GLY A 29 4.03 -18.67 -11.08
C GLY A 29 4.06 -18.83 -9.58
N GLU A 30 5.20 -18.60 -8.91
CA GLU A 30 5.25 -18.54 -7.44
C GLU A 30 5.23 -17.07 -7.00
N GLY A 31 4.11 -16.68 -6.38
CA GLY A 31 3.99 -15.38 -5.74
C GLY A 31 4.32 -15.46 -4.26
N GLU A 32 4.94 -14.42 -3.72
CA GLU A 32 5.27 -14.29 -2.31
C GLU A 32 4.24 -13.38 -1.63
N ILE A 33 3.71 -13.79 -0.47
CA ILE A 33 2.86 -12.91 0.34
C ILE A 33 3.78 -11.90 1.03
N LEU A 34 3.75 -10.65 0.59
CA LEU A 34 4.48 -9.56 1.26
C LEU A 34 3.71 -9.03 2.46
N TYR A 35 2.39 -9.12 2.43
CA TYR A 35 1.54 -8.61 3.49
C TYR A 35 0.19 -9.30 3.49
N GLN A 36 -0.35 -9.51 4.70
CA GLN A 36 -1.69 -10.03 4.94
C GLN A 36 -2.28 -9.29 6.15
N ASN A 37 -3.57 -8.95 6.06
CA ASN A 37 -4.32 -8.31 7.13
C ASN A 37 -5.60 -9.09 7.43
N GLU A 38 -5.92 -9.20 8.71
CA GLU A 38 -7.19 -9.75 9.21
C GLU A 38 -8.31 -8.70 9.25
N LEU A 39 -7.99 -7.47 8.88
CA LEU A 39 -8.92 -6.38 8.64
C LEU A 39 -9.00 -6.10 7.15
N LEU A 40 -10.14 -5.58 6.72
CA LEU A 40 -10.29 -5.11 5.35
C LEU A 40 -9.49 -3.82 5.20
N ASP A 41 -8.48 -3.84 4.35
CA ASP A 41 -7.82 -2.62 3.91
C ASP A 41 -8.77 -1.83 2.99
N ALA A 42 -8.52 -0.52 2.87
CA ALA A 42 -9.27 0.28 1.91
C ALA A 42 -9.06 -0.32 0.51
N ALA A 43 -10.14 -0.41 -0.28
CA ALA A 43 -10.12 -0.97 -1.63
C ALA A 43 -9.41 -0.07 -2.67
N GLU A 44 -8.47 0.76 -2.22
CA GLU A 44 -7.64 1.58 -3.07
C GLU A 44 -6.49 0.75 -3.64
N ALA A 45 -6.17 0.98 -4.91
CA ALA A 45 -5.07 0.28 -5.55
C ALA A 45 -3.73 0.73 -4.94
N ALA A 46 -2.91 -0.23 -4.50
CA ALA A 46 -1.54 0.01 -4.09
C ALA A 46 -0.71 0.61 -5.25
N ALA A 47 0.34 1.37 -4.91
CA ALA A 47 1.20 2.00 -5.91
C ALA A 47 2.68 1.68 -5.68
N TRP A 48 3.28 1.03 -6.68
CA TRP A 48 4.71 0.76 -6.71
C TRP A 48 5.51 2.04 -6.85
N SER A 49 6.51 2.19 -5.98
CA SER A 49 7.55 3.20 -6.12
C SER A 49 8.24 3.07 -7.48
N PRO A 50 8.70 4.18 -8.08
CA PRO A 50 9.41 4.12 -9.35
C PRO A 50 10.70 3.29 -9.29
N SER A 51 11.34 3.16 -8.12
CA SER A 51 12.50 2.30 -7.94
C SER A 51 12.15 0.80 -7.83
N GLY A 52 10.88 0.47 -7.55
CA GLY A 52 10.42 -0.90 -7.30
C GLY A 52 10.79 -1.45 -5.92
N ARG A 53 11.42 -0.66 -5.04
CA ARG A 53 11.85 -1.11 -3.71
C ARG A 53 10.75 -1.01 -2.65
N SER A 54 9.71 -0.23 -2.94
CA SER A 54 8.63 0.02 -1.99
C SER A 54 7.26 0.10 -2.65
N ILE A 55 6.21 -0.12 -1.86
CA ILE A 55 4.82 -0.03 -2.27
C ILE A 55 4.09 0.93 -1.33
N ALA A 56 3.46 1.97 -1.88
CA ALA A 56 2.52 2.79 -1.13
C ALA A 56 1.18 2.06 -1.02
N ILE A 57 0.68 1.85 0.19
CA ILE A 57 -0.58 1.15 0.44
C ILE A 57 -1.49 1.97 1.36
N MET A 58 -2.80 1.74 1.21
CA MET A 58 -3.80 2.14 2.19
C MET A 58 -4.10 0.93 3.06
N ARG A 59 -3.80 0.98 4.36
CA ARG A 59 -4.04 -0.15 5.28
C ARG A 59 -4.90 0.22 6.47
N THR A 60 -5.51 -0.77 7.09
CA THR A 60 -6.25 -0.61 8.35
C THR A 60 -5.42 -1.18 9.50
N ARG A 61 -4.94 -0.33 10.43
CA ARG A 61 -4.04 -0.76 11.51
C ARG A 61 -4.76 -1.34 12.73
N ALA A 62 -5.96 -0.85 13.02
CA ALA A 62 -6.76 -1.32 14.16
C ALA A 62 -8.26 -1.14 13.87
N PRO A 63 -9.12 -2.07 14.31
CA PRO A 63 -10.56 -1.90 14.18
C PRO A 63 -11.01 -0.79 15.14
N ARG A 64 -11.82 0.14 14.64
CA ARG A 64 -12.52 1.13 15.45
C ARG A 64 -13.80 0.55 16.06
N HIS A 65 -14.33 -0.52 15.46
CA HIS A 65 -15.57 -1.16 15.88
C HIS A 65 -15.44 -2.68 15.83
N GLU A 66 -15.64 -3.36 16.95
CA GLU A 66 -15.44 -4.81 17.11
C GLU A 66 -16.31 -5.62 16.15
N PHE A 67 -17.54 -5.16 15.89
CA PHE A 67 -18.48 -5.87 15.02
C PHE A 67 -18.23 -5.71 13.52
N THR A 68 -17.75 -4.54 13.07
CA THR A 68 -17.54 -4.30 11.63
C THR A 68 -16.10 -4.53 11.22
N ARG A 69 -15.19 -4.64 12.20
CA ARG A 69 -13.73 -4.67 12.01
C ARG A 69 -13.22 -3.53 11.13
N ALA A 70 -14.02 -2.46 10.98
CA ALA A 70 -13.64 -1.29 10.20
C ALA A 70 -12.75 -0.40 11.06
N GLY A 71 -11.60 0.02 10.51
CA GLY A 71 -10.71 1.00 11.12
C GLY A 71 -10.53 2.21 10.23
N GLU A 72 -9.82 3.21 10.73
CA GLU A 72 -9.42 4.34 9.89
C GLU A 72 -8.26 3.94 8.98
N PRO A 73 -8.33 4.27 7.68
CA PRO A 73 -7.27 3.94 6.75
C PRO A 73 -6.03 4.78 7.03
N GLU A 74 -4.86 4.15 6.98
CA GLU A 74 -3.54 4.74 7.15
C GLU A 74 -2.77 4.60 5.83
N VAL A 75 -2.12 5.67 5.39
CA VAL A 75 -1.17 5.62 4.27
C VAL A 75 0.17 5.14 4.82
N ALA A 76 0.71 4.06 4.25
CA ALA A 76 2.02 3.55 4.63
C ALA A 76 2.86 3.16 3.40
N ILE A 77 4.18 3.19 3.58
CA ILE A 77 5.14 2.59 2.66
C ILE A 77 5.50 1.21 3.17
N LEU A 78 5.29 0.20 2.33
CA LEU A 78 5.78 -1.16 2.51
C LEU A 78 7.15 -1.30 1.85
N ASP A 79 8.17 -1.65 2.63
CA ASP A 79 9.46 -2.08 2.08
C ASP A 79 9.33 -3.50 1.52
N VAL A 80 9.71 -3.68 0.25
CA VAL A 80 9.54 -4.96 -0.45
C VAL A 80 10.55 -5.99 0.04
N ALA A 81 11.75 -5.56 0.45
CA ALA A 81 12.80 -6.48 0.87
C ALA A 81 12.58 -7.02 2.30
N GLY A 82 12.16 -6.16 3.23
CA GLY A 82 11.98 -6.50 4.63
C GLY A 82 10.53 -6.75 5.06
N GLY A 83 9.54 -6.36 4.25
CA GLY A 83 8.12 -6.42 4.63
C GLY A 83 7.73 -5.41 5.72
N GLU A 84 8.59 -4.44 6.01
CA GLU A 84 8.36 -3.42 7.04
C GLU A 84 7.45 -2.31 6.55
N PHE A 85 6.68 -1.74 7.48
CA PHE A 85 5.75 -0.64 7.21
C PHE A 85 6.20 0.67 7.84
N PHE A 86 6.22 1.72 7.03
CA PHE A 86 6.51 3.08 7.45
C PHE A 86 5.25 3.95 7.25
N PRO A 87 4.49 4.26 8.31
CA PRO A 87 3.33 5.13 8.21
C PRO A 87 3.75 6.54 7.81
N LEU A 88 3.00 7.17 6.90
CA LEU A 88 3.29 8.52 6.41
C LEU A 88 2.52 9.62 7.14
N CYS A 89 1.40 9.25 7.77
CA CYS A 89 0.56 10.15 8.54
C CYS A 89 -0.27 9.39 9.57
N GLU A 90 -0.99 10.13 10.42
CA GLU A 90 -1.98 9.56 11.31
C GLU A 90 -3.09 8.82 10.53
N PRO A 91 -3.74 7.80 11.10
CA PRO A 91 -4.91 7.18 10.51
C PRO A 91 -6.01 8.22 10.21
N GLY A 92 -6.64 8.11 9.04
CA GLY A 92 -7.74 8.98 8.62
C GLY A 92 -7.32 10.32 8.00
N ASP A 93 -6.07 10.74 8.14
CA ASP A 93 -5.54 12.02 7.65
C ASP A 93 -5.48 12.11 6.11
N ALA A 94 -5.38 10.98 5.43
CA ALA A 94 -5.26 10.90 3.99
C ALA A 94 -6.14 9.76 3.46
N ARG A 95 -6.80 9.99 2.33
CA ARG A 95 -7.70 9.03 1.69
C ARG A 95 -7.59 9.11 0.17
N GLY A 96 -7.88 7.98 -0.46
CA GLY A 96 -7.90 7.83 -1.91
C GLY A 96 -6.68 7.10 -2.44
N ARG A 97 -6.59 7.04 -3.77
CA ARG A 97 -5.60 6.23 -4.46
C ARG A 97 -4.18 6.81 -4.32
N PRO A 98 -3.19 6.05 -3.84
CA PRO A 98 -1.80 6.46 -3.90
C PRO A 98 -1.30 6.46 -5.35
N ARG A 99 -0.48 7.45 -5.71
CA ARG A 99 0.20 7.57 -7.01
C ARG A 99 1.55 8.24 -6.85
N TRP A 100 2.60 7.56 -7.27
CA TRP A 100 3.92 8.16 -7.39
C TRP A 100 3.96 9.11 -8.58
N VAL A 101 4.39 10.35 -8.33
CA VAL A 101 4.63 11.36 -9.37
C VAL A 101 6.05 11.23 -9.92
N ASP A 102 7.00 10.99 -9.03
CA ASP A 102 8.41 10.77 -9.34
C ASP A 102 9.08 9.94 -8.22
N GLN A 103 10.41 9.81 -8.28
CA GLN A 103 11.22 9.03 -7.32
C GLN A 103 11.14 9.54 -5.88
N ARG A 104 10.54 10.70 -5.60
CA ARG A 104 10.51 11.35 -4.28
C ARG A 104 9.16 11.93 -3.90
N THR A 105 8.16 11.77 -4.75
CA THR A 105 6.86 12.42 -4.54
C THR A 105 5.74 11.41 -4.68
N LEU A 106 5.00 11.21 -3.59
CA LEU A 106 3.77 10.43 -3.55
C LEU A 106 2.57 11.36 -3.37
N GLU A 107 1.56 11.19 -4.20
CA GLU A 107 0.24 11.80 -4.01
C GLU A 107 -0.77 10.76 -3.56
N VAL A 108 -1.69 11.13 -2.69
CA VAL A 108 -2.78 10.28 -2.23
C VAL A 108 -4.10 11.02 -2.40
N GLY A 109 -5.01 10.43 -3.18
CA GLY A 109 -6.31 11.01 -3.51
C GLY A 109 -6.25 12.00 -4.69
N ASP A 110 -7.42 12.44 -5.12
CA ASP A 110 -7.58 13.34 -6.28
C ASP A 110 -8.05 14.74 -5.85
N GLY A 111 -7.67 15.75 -6.63
CA GLY A 111 -8.17 17.11 -6.50
C GLY A 111 -7.62 17.88 -5.27
N PRO A 112 -8.31 18.93 -4.81
CA PRO A 112 -7.81 19.86 -3.78
C PRO A 112 -7.70 19.25 -2.38
N THR A 113 -8.25 18.05 -2.17
CA THR A 113 -8.15 17.29 -0.91
C THR A 113 -7.05 16.23 -0.94
N GLY A 114 -6.36 16.07 -2.08
CA GLY A 114 -5.25 15.15 -2.19
C GLY A 114 -4.07 15.58 -1.31
N ARG A 115 -3.38 14.62 -0.73
CA ARG A 115 -2.19 14.87 0.10
C ARG A 115 -0.93 14.52 -0.68
N ARG A 116 0.09 15.37 -0.57
CA ARG A 116 1.41 15.14 -1.17
C ARG A 116 2.43 14.85 -0.07
N PHE A 117 3.22 13.81 -0.27
CA PHE A 117 4.34 13.41 0.58
C PHE A 117 5.64 13.52 -0.22
N GLU A 118 6.62 14.24 0.32
CA GLU A 118 7.93 14.42 -0.28
C GLU A 118 9.00 13.70 0.55
N PHE A 119 9.83 12.90 -0.12
CA PHE A 119 10.86 12.09 0.50
C PHE A 119 12.23 12.72 0.29
N SER A 120 13.03 12.78 1.36
CA SER A 120 14.39 13.33 1.30
C SER A 120 15.36 12.46 0.47
N ILE A 121 15.01 11.19 0.27
CA ILE A 121 15.76 10.22 -0.55
C ILE A 121 14.85 9.59 -1.60
N PRO A 122 15.39 9.14 -2.75
CA PRO A 122 14.63 8.37 -3.72
C PRO A 122 14.01 7.10 -3.13
N VAL A 123 12.76 6.82 -3.49
CA VAL A 123 11.96 5.66 -3.04
C VAL A 123 11.58 4.79 -4.23
#